data_AF-A0A3D0C7P8-F1
#
_entry.id   AF-A0A3D0C7P8-F1
#
_cell.length_a   1.000
_cell.length_b   1.000
_cell.length_c   1.000
_cell.angle_alpha   90.00
_cell.angle_beta   90.00
_cell.angle_gamma   90.00
#
_symmetry.space_group_name_H-M   'P 1'
#
loop_
_entity.id
_entity.type
_entity.pdbx_description
1 polymer ?
#
loop_
_entity_poly.entity_id
_entity_poly.type
_entity_poly.pdbx_seq_one_letter_code
_entity_poly.pdbx_strand_id
1 'polypeptide(L)'
;MTDLKNLSSVIEQAFEERANISPATVSNEIKNAVLDALAALNNGSARVAEKVDGSWQVNQWLKKAVLLSFRIWDNQVIDGAESTFFDKVPMKYDGYTQAMFEADGVRVVPG
;
A
#
# COMPACT_ATOMS: atom_id res chain seq x y z
N MET A 1 -14.37 4.74 -10.35
CA MET A 1 -14.12 5.53 -9.12
C MET A 1 -14.28 4.55 -7.97
N THR A 2 -13.17 4.19 -7.31
CA THR A 2 -13.18 3.22 -6.21
C THR A 2 -13.99 3.79 -5.04
N ASP A 3 -14.99 3.07 -4.57
CA ASP A 3 -15.77 3.49 -3.41
C ASP A 3 -14.93 3.29 -2.14
N LEU A 4 -14.30 4.36 -1.67
CA LEU A 4 -13.45 4.36 -0.49
C LEU A 4 -14.19 3.92 0.79
N LYS A 5 -15.51 4.08 0.86
CA LYS A 5 -16.30 3.64 2.03
C LYS A 5 -16.46 2.13 2.06
N ASN A 6 -16.72 1.52 0.91
CA ASN A 6 -16.75 0.06 0.80
C ASN A 6 -15.36 -0.51 1.13
N LEU A 7 -14.31 0.09 0.56
CA LEU A 7 -12.92 -0.29 0.77
C LEU A 7 -12.51 -0.21 2.26
N SER A 8 -12.89 0.87 2.97
CA SER A 8 -12.57 1.02 4.39
C SER A 8 -13.22 -0.08 5.23
N SER A 9 -14.47 -0.47 4.93
CA SER A 9 -15.17 -1.52 5.67
C SER A 9 -14.50 -2.88 5.53
N VAL A 10 -14.07 -3.25 4.31
CA VAL A 10 -13.37 -4.52 4.06
C VAL A 10 -12.04 -4.54 4.81
N ILE A 11 -11.28 -3.46 4.75
CA ILE A 11 -9.99 -3.35 5.45
C ILE A 11 -10.16 -3.41 6.96
N GLU A 12 -11.18 -2.75 7.52
CA GLU A 12 -11.45 -2.77 8.95
C GLU A 12 -11.79 -4.18 9.43
N GLN A 13 -12.69 -4.88 8.73
CA GLN A 13 -13.05 -6.26 9.07
C GLN A 13 -11.84 -7.20 8.95
N ALA A 14 -11.11 -7.12 7.84
CA ALA A 14 -9.90 -7.92 7.63
C ALA A 14 -8.85 -7.66 8.71
N PHE A 15 -8.74 -6.42 9.20
CA PHE A 15 -7.81 -6.09 10.27
C PHE A 15 -8.23 -6.70 11.60
N GLU A 16 -9.52 -6.75 11.94
CA GLU A 16 -9.96 -7.41 13.18
C GLU A 16 -9.66 -8.92 13.14
N GLU A 17 -9.83 -9.55 11.98
CA GLU A 17 -9.56 -10.98 11.77
C GLU A 17 -8.10 -11.29 11.40
N ARG A 18 -7.22 -10.28 11.43
CA ARG A 18 -5.83 -10.37 10.93
C ARG A 18 -5.06 -11.57 11.46
N ALA A 19 -5.34 -12.03 12.68
CA ALA A 19 -4.70 -13.20 13.27
C ALA A 19 -4.74 -14.44 12.35
N ASN A 20 -5.80 -14.58 11.56
CA ASN A 20 -6.05 -15.71 10.66
C ASN A 20 -5.58 -15.45 9.20
N ILE A 21 -5.07 -14.24 8.92
CA ILE A 21 -4.58 -13.85 7.61
C ILE A 21 -3.08 -14.14 7.52
N SER A 22 -2.67 -14.77 6.44
CA SER A 22 -1.29 -15.03 6.06
C SER A 22 -1.17 -14.99 4.53
N PRO A 23 0.04 -15.01 3.95
CA PRO A 23 0.20 -15.06 2.49
C PRO A 23 -0.47 -16.28 1.86
N ALA A 24 -0.55 -17.39 2.59
CA ALA A 24 -1.19 -18.63 2.13
C ALA A 24 -2.72 -18.66 2.31
N THR A 25 -3.28 -17.83 3.20
CA THR A 25 -4.70 -17.90 3.60
C THR A 25 -5.51 -16.66 3.23
N VAL A 26 -4.87 -15.58 2.80
CA VAL A 26 -5.56 -14.35 2.41
C VAL A 26 -6.50 -14.60 1.22
N SER A 27 -7.74 -14.10 1.31
CA SER A 27 -8.69 -14.17 0.21
C SER A 27 -8.35 -13.16 -0.89
N ASN A 28 -8.78 -13.42 -2.13
CA ASN A 28 -8.58 -12.48 -3.23
C ASN A 28 -9.25 -11.12 -2.97
N GLU A 29 -10.40 -11.13 -2.29
CA GLU A 29 -11.12 -9.91 -1.90
C GLU A 29 -10.27 -9.01 -0.97
N ILE A 30 -9.75 -9.58 0.12
CA ILE A 30 -8.92 -8.83 1.08
C ILE A 30 -7.62 -8.39 0.40
N LYS A 31 -7.00 -9.26 -0.41
CA LYS A 31 -5.77 -8.94 -1.13
C LYS A 31 -5.98 -7.75 -2.08
N ASN A 32 -7.04 -7.77 -2.87
CA ASN A 32 -7.36 -6.68 -3.78
C ASN A 32 -7.69 -5.38 -3.02
N ALA A 33 -8.44 -5.47 -1.93
CA ALA A 33 -8.74 -4.30 -1.10
C ALA A 33 -7.47 -3.64 -0.53
N VAL A 34 -6.51 -4.44 -0.07
CA VAL A 34 -5.22 -3.92 0.40
C VAL A 34 -4.45 -3.28 -0.77
N LEU A 35 -4.40 -3.93 -1.93
CA LEU A 35 -3.71 -3.39 -3.11
C LEU A 35 -4.33 -2.07 -3.59
N ASP A 36 -5.66 -1.96 -3.63
CA ASP A 36 -6.37 -0.74 -4.01
C ASP A 36 -6.10 0.40 -3.01
N ALA A 37 -6.07 0.10 -1.71
CA ALA A 37 -5.73 1.07 -0.68
C ALA A 37 -4.28 1.57 -0.81
N LEU A 38 -3.32 0.68 -1.08
CA LEU A 38 -1.92 1.04 -1.33
C LEU A 38 -1.77 1.84 -2.62
N ALA A 39 -2.51 1.50 -3.68
CA ALA A 39 -2.52 2.25 -4.92
C ALA A 39 -3.03 3.68 -4.71
N ALA A 40 -4.11 3.84 -3.93
CA ALA A 40 -4.65 5.14 -3.57
C ALA A 40 -3.68 5.97 -2.70
N LEU A 41 -2.93 5.34 -1.79
CA LEU A 41 -1.85 6.00 -1.06
C LEU A 41 -0.69 6.39 -1.99
N ASN A 42 -0.30 5.50 -2.90
CA ASN A 42 0.85 5.69 -3.78
C ASN A 42 0.65 6.83 -4.80
N ASN A 43 -0.57 6.98 -5.32
CA ASN A 43 -0.94 8.07 -6.23
C ASN A 43 -1.51 9.32 -5.52
N GLY A 44 -1.63 9.28 -4.19
CA GLY A 44 -2.08 10.41 -3.36
C GLY A 44 -3.58 10.70 -3.41
N SER A 45 -4.40 9.88 -4.07
CA SER A 45 -5.87 9.99 -4.04
C SER A 45 -6.47 9.65 -2.67
N ALA A 46 -5.70 8.96 -1.81
CA ALA A 46 -5.95 8.83 -0.39
C ALA A 46 -4.71 9.20 0.41
N ARG A 47 -4.89 9.60 1.67
CA ARG A 47 -3.80 9.94 2.59
C ARG A 47 -4.13 9.53 4.02
N VAL A 48 -3.12 9.06 4.74
CA VAL A 48 -3.26 8.55 6.12
C VAL A 48 -3.80 9.62 7.07
N ALA A 49 -3.48 10.88 6.84
CA ALA A 49 -4.05 12.00 7.58
C ALA A 49 -4.29 13.16 6.63
N GLU A 50 -5.36 13.91 6.88
CA GLU A 50 -5.73 15.11 6.12
C GLU A 50 -6.32 16.18 7.02
N LYS A 51 -6.38 17.42 6.53
CA LYS A 51 -7.05 18.50 7.25
C LYS A 51 -8.53 18.51 6.87
N VAL A 52 -9.39 18.40 7.89
CA VAL A 52 -10.84 18.54 7.79
C VAL A 52 -11.24 19.62 8.80
N ASP A 53 -11.92 20.66 8.33
CA ASP A 53 -12.35 21.81 9.14
C ASP A 53 -11.20 22.43 9.97
N GLY A 54 -10.02 22.55 9.33
CA GLY A 54 -8.82 23.14 9.93
C GLY A 54 -8.05 22.23 10.90
N SER A 55 -8.60 21.07 11.27
CA SER A 55 -7.97 20.10 12.17
C SER A 55 -7.43 18.89 11.41
N TRP A 56 -6.29 18.35 11.84
CA TRP A 56 -5.79 17.08 11.30
C TRP A 56 -6.65 15.92 11.78
N GLN A 57 -7.18 15.14 10.84
CA GLN A 57 -7.90 13.89 11.09
C GLN A 57 -7.13 12.72 10.48
N VAL A 58 -7.18 11.57 11.14
CA VAL A 58 -6.44 10.36 10.73
C VAL A 58 -7.42 9.34 10.16
N ASN A 59 -7.16 8.92 8.92
CA ASN A 59 -7.82 7.80 8.27
C ASN A 59 -7.20 6.48 8.79
N GLN A 60 -7.66 6.01 9.95
CA GLN A 60 -7.07 4.85 10.62
C GLN A 60 -7.07 3.58 9.78
N TRP A 61 -8.12 3.37 8.97
CA TRP A 61 -8.23 2.21 8.09
C TRP A 61 -7.08 2.14 7.06
N LEU A 62 -6.54 3.28 6.60
CA LEU A 62 -5.35 3.28 5.72
C LEU A 62 -4.10 2.78 6.43
N LYS A 63 -3.94 3.06 7.74
CA LYS A 63 -2.85 2.46 8.54
C LYS A 63 -3.06 0.95 8.69
N LYS A 64 -4.31 0.52 8.90
CA LYS A 64 -4.68 -0.91 8.95
C LYS A 64 -4.35 -1.61 7.61
N ALA A 65 -4.63 -0.98 6.47
CA ALA A 65 -4.25 -1.48 5.15
C ALA A 65 -2.73 -1.64 5.00
N VAL A 66 -1.94 -0.65 5.43
CA VAL A 66 -0.46 -0.75 5.43
C VAL A 66 0.01 -1.93 6.29
N LEU A 67 -0.54 -2.12 7.49
CA LEU A 67 -0.17 -3.25 8.35
C LEU A 67 -0.59 -4.61 7.77
N LEU A 68 -1.77 -4.68 7.14
CA LEU A 68 -2.21 -5.88 6.44
C LEU A 68 -1.31 -6.21 5.25
N SER A 69 -0.76 -5.21 4.55
CA SER A 69 0.17 -5.44 3.45
C SER A 69 1.39 -6.27 3.86
N PHE A 70 1.93 -6.04 5.06
CA PHE A 70 3.05 -6.81 5.60
C PHE A 70 2.69 -8.26 5.94
N ARG A 71 1.40 -8.53 6.14
CA ARG A 71 0.88 -9.83 6.55
C ARG A 71 0.50 -10.72 5.38
N ILE A 72 0.15 -10.13 4.23
CA ILE A 72 -0.30 -10.84 3.03
C ILE A 72 0.84 -11.17 2.05
N TRP A 73 2.08 -10.75 2.37
CA TRP A 73 3.27 -11.03 1.57
C TRP A 73 4.39 -11.67 2.41
N ASP A 74 5.04 -12.67 1.83
CA ASP A 74 6.32 -13.19 2.33
C ASP A 74 7.47 -12.33 1.82
N ASN A 75 8.61 -12.40 2.52
CA ASN A 75 9.83 -11.79 2.02
C ASN A 75 10.25 -12.49 0.72
N GLN A 76 10.76 -11.71 -0.21
CA GLN A 76 11.31 -12.17 -1.48
C GLN A 76 12.72 -11.62 -1.64
N VAL A 77 13.51 -12.34 -2.43
CA VAL A 77 14.82 -11.86 -2.86
C VAL A 77 14.60 -10.71 -3.83
N ILE A 78 15.21 -9.56 -3.57
CA ILE A 78 15.16 -8.37 -4.42
C ILE A 78 16.58 -8.14 -4.97
N ASP A 79 16.70 -8.13 -6.30
CA ASP A 79 17.96 -7.86 -6.99
C ASP A 79 18.27 -6.36 -6.95
N GLY A 80 19.46 -6.04 -6.43
CA GLY A 80 19.97 -4.68 -6.24
C GLY A 80 21.24 -4.40 -7.02
N ALA A 81 21.47 -5.09 -8.14
CA ALA A 81 22.70 -5.07 -8.92
C ALA A 81 23.93 -5.61 -8.14
N GLU A 82 24.70 -4.77 -7.46
CA GLU A 82 25.89 -5.21 -6.71
C GLU A 82 25.58 -5.89 -5.37
N SER A 83 24.32 -5.88 -4.94
CA SER A 83 23.85 -6.47 -3.69
C SER A 83 22.54 -7.23 -3.88
N THR A 84 22.17 -8.01 -2.86
CA THR A 84 20.91 -8.73 -2.79
C THR A 84 20.20 -8.36 -1.48
N PHE A 85 18.92 -8.04 -1.59
CA PHE A 85 18.07 -7.71 -0.45
C PHE A 85 17.01 -8.81 -0.23
N PHE A 86 16.42 -8.84 0.98
CA PHE A 86 15.38 -9.80 1.32
C PHE A 86 14.28 -9.10 2.13
N ASP A 87 13.20 -8.71 1.47
CA ASP A 87 12.09 -7.96 2.04
C ASP A 87 10.77 -8.29 1.31
N LYS A 88 9.63 -7.90 1.89
CA LYS A 88 8.28 -8.16 1.38
C LYS A 88 7.59 -6.93 0.80
N VAL A 89 8.23 -5.77 0.88
CA VAL A 89 7.67 -4.51 0.39
C VAL A 89 8.31 -4.17 -0.95
N PRO A 90 7.53 -4.10 -2.05
CA PRO A 90 8.07 -3.70 -3.34
C PRO A 90 8.52 -2.22 -3.32
N MET A 91 9.55 -1.92 -4.10
CA MET A 91 10.05 -0.55 -4.26
C MET A 91 9.03 0.30 -5.04
N LYS A 92 8.79 1.55 -4.61
CA LYS A 92 7.81 2.45 -5.26
C LYS A 92 8.03 2.60 -6.76
N TYR A 93 9.29 2.65 -7.18
CA TYR A 93 9.70 2.90 -8.57
C TYR A 93 10.06 1.62 -9.33
N ASP A 94 9.76 0.44 -8.78
CA ASP A 94 9.92 -0.81 -9.52
C ASP A 94 9.03 -0.78 -10.78
N GLY A 95 9.63 -1.11 -11.93
CA GLY A 95 8.96 -1.05 -13.24
C GLY A 95 8.59 0.35 -13.76
N TYR A 96 9.05 1.46 -13.15
CA TYR A 96 8.74 2.80 -13.65
C TYR A 96 9.41 3.09 -14.99
N THR A 97 8.64 3.67 -15.91
CA THR A 97 9.14 4.14 -17.21
C THR A 97 9.46 5.64 -17.18
N GLN A 98 10.22 6.13 -18.16
CA GLN A 98 10.51 7.56 -18.29
C GLN A 98 9.23 8.41 -18.32
N ALA A 99 8.22 8.00 -19.09
CA ALA A 99 6.96 8.73 -19.21
C ALA A 99 6.21 8.82 -17.86
N MET A 100 6.34 7.80 -16.99
CA MET A 100 5.74 7.82 -15.65
C MET A 100 6.45 8.80 -14.73
N PHE A 101 7.80 8.85 -14.75
CA PHE A 101 8.55 9.85 -13.99
C PHE A 101 8.24 11.29 -14.43
N GLU A 102 8.10 11.51 -15.74
CA GLU A 102 7.71 12.81 -16.30
C GLU A 102 6.29 13.20 -15.87
N ALA A 103 5.35 12.26 -15.89
CA ALA A 103 3.97 12.49 -15.45
C ALA A 103 3.87 12.82 -13.95
N ASP A 104 4.66 12.14 -13.11
CA ASP A 104 4.72 12.42 -11.67
C ASP A 104 5.39 13.77 -11.35
N GLY A 105 6.24 14.29 -12.24
CA GLY A 105 6.90 15.59 -12.08
C GLY A 105 7.90 15.64 -10.92
N VAL A 106 8.47 14.51 -10.54
CA VAL A 106 9.40 14.37 -9.41
C VAL A 106 10.85 14.20 -9.86
N ARG A 107 11.79 14.55 -8.97
CA ARG A 107 13.22 14.22 -9.12
C ARG A 107 13.61 13.22 -8.05
N VAL A 108 13.99 12.01 -8.48
CA VAL A 108 14.51 10.94 -7.61
C VAL A 108 16.01 10.82 -7.83
N VAL A 109 16.80 11.32 -6.89
CA VAL A 109 18.27 11.27 -6.96
C VAL A 109 18.73 9.88 -6.47
N PRO A 110 19.73 9.24 -7.12
CA PRO A 110 20.26 7.95 -6.67
C PRO A 110 20.72 7.96 -5.21
N GLY A 111 20.50 6.86 -4.49
CA GLY A 111 20.89 6.66 -3.08
C GLY A 111 20.80 5.20 -2.66
#